data_AF-A0A0T0MFS9-F1
#
_entry.id   AF-A0A0T0MFS9-F1
#
_cell.length_a   1.000
_cell.length_b   1.000
_cell.length_c   1.000
_cell.angle_alpha   90.00
_cell.angle_beta   90.00
_cell.angle_gamma   90.00
#
_symmetry.space_group_name_H-M   'P 1'
#
loop_
_entity.id
_entity.type
_entity.pdbx_description
1 polymer ?
#
loop_
_entity_poly.entity_id
_entity_poly.type
_entity_poly.pdbx_seq_one_letter_code
_entity_poly.pdbx_strand_id
1 'polypeptide(L)'
;MPEHVLPPGEYGPTFGGVYEPLVTLGYLAAVTERLRLGTSVLVAPLRDRFVIAKQVATLHQLSKGRMILGVGVGWNAQEFDAVGADYAHRSAITDEAYPRASMRSPSARGG
;
A
#
# COMPACT_ATOMS: atom_id res chain seq x y z
N MET A 1 -5.68 -0.31 -5.30
CA MET A 1 -5.15 -1.67 -5.47
C MET A 1 -4.94 -2.30 -4.10
N PRO A 2 -5.52 -3.48 -3.83
CA PRO A 2 -5.30 -4.21 -2.58
C PRO A 2 -3.88 -4.77 -2.49
N GLU A 3 -3.43 -5.06 -1.27
CA GLU A 3 -2.16 -5.72 -0.98
C GLU A 3 -2.44 -7.10 -0.41
N HIS A 4 -1.86 -8.13 -1.04
CA HIS A 4 -1.76 -9.48 -0.51
C HIS A 4 -0.50 -10.14 -1.07
N VAL A 5 0.22 -10.86 -0.22
CA VAL A 5 1.37 -11.69 -0.59
C VAL A 5 0.91 -13.09 -0.99
N LEU A 6 -0.15 -13.58 -0.36
CA LEU A 6 -0.77 -14.85 -0.69
C LEU A 6 -2.19 -14.58 -1.21
N PRO A 7 -2.61 -15.18 -2.34
CA PRO A 7 -4.02 -15.13 -2.72
C PRO A 7 -4.81 -15.73 -1.54
N PRO A 8 -5.68 -14.96 -0.87
CA PRO A 8 -6.35 -15.48 0.31
C PRO A 8 -7.25 -16.62 -0.14
N GLY A 9 -7.09 -17.83 0.39
CA GLY A 9 -7.68 -19.05 -0.20
C GLY A 9 -9.14 -18.90 -0.64
N GLU A 10 -10.03 -18.59 0.30
CA GLU A 10 -11.48 -18.39 0.02
C GLU A 10 -11.81 -17.11 -0.77
N TYR A 11 -10.88 -16.15 -0.82
CA TYR A 11 -11.09 -14.86 -1.49
C TYR A 11 -10.28 -14.69 -2.78
N GLY A 12 -9.58 -15.74 -3.24
CA GLY A 12 -8.85 -15.76 -4.51
C GLY A 12 -9.69 -15.31 -5.72
N PRO A 13 -10.98 -15.72 -5.83
CA PRO A 13 -11.87 -15.21 -6.88
C PRO A 13 -12.25 -13.73 -6.72
N THR A 14 -12.30 -13.23 -5.48
CA THR A 14 -12.69 -11.85 -5.15
C THR A 14 -11.55 -10.87 -5.36
N PHE A 15 -10.32 -11.26 -5.03
CA PHE A 15 -9.14 -10.42 -5.17
C PHE A 15 -8.36 -10.67 -6.47
N GLY A 16 -8.72 -11.72 -7.23
CA GLY A 16 -7.96 -12.19 -8.39
C GLY A 16 -6.57 -12.65 -7.99
N GLY A 17 -5.80 -13.26 -8.90
CA GLY A 17 -4.36 -13.42 -8.67
C GLY A 17 -3.79 -12.03 -8.35
N VAL A 18 -3.32 -11.83 -7.11
CA VAL A 18 -3.18 -10.47 -6.58
C VAL A 18 -1.92 -9.86 -7.18
N TYR A 19 -2.09 -9.01 -8.19
CA TYR A 19 -0.96 -8.26 -8.73
C TYR A 19 -0.36 -7.39 -7.64
N GLU A 20 0.97 -7.34 -7.60
CA GLU A 20 1.68 -6.48 -6.66
C GLU A 20 1.24 -5.02 -6.88
N PRO A 21 0.75 -4.31 -5.84
CA PRO A 21 0.05 -3.05 -6.05
C PRO A 21 0.97 -1.93 -6.53
N LEU A 22 2.21 -1.81 -6.06
CA LEU A 22 3.08 -0.69 -6.45
C LEU A 22 3.60 -0.82 -7.88
N VAL A 23 3.90 -2.05 -8.34
CA VAL A 23 4.23 -2.41 -9.72
C VAL A 23 3.04 -2.13 -10.63
N THR A 24 1.84 -2.58 -10.23
CA THR A 24 0.61 -2.35 -10.99
C THR A 24 0.33 -0.86 -11.14
N LEU A 25 0.40 -0.10 -10.03
CA LEU A 25 0.21 1.34 -10.06
C LEU A 25 1.32 2.05 -10.85
N GLY A 26 2.55 1.54 -10.84
CA GLY A 26 3.65 2.03 -11.69
C GLY A 26 3.35 1.86 -13.18
N TYR A 27 2.88 0.69 -13.59
CA TYR A 27 2.41 0.46 -14.97
C TYR A 27 1.27 1.44 -15.33
N LEU A 28 0.25 1.56 -14.47
CA LEU A 28 -0.86 2.47 -14.68
C LEU A 28 -0.42 3.94 -14.72
N ALA A 29 0.60 4.33 -13.95
CA ALA A 29 1.17 5.67 -13.99
C ALA A 29 1.81 5.99 -15.34
N ALA A 30 2.43 5.00 -15.98
CA ALA A 30 3.05 5.16 -17.29
C ALA A 30 2.02 5.28 -18.43
N VAL A 31 0.88 4.62 -18.33
CA VAL A 31 -0.14 4.57 -19.41
C VAL A 31 -1.35 5.49 -19.18
N THR A 32 -1.36 6.27 -18.08
CA THR A 32 -2.45 7.20 -17.77
C THR A 32 -1.92 8.55 -17.33
N GLU A 33 -2.62 9.64 -17.64
CA GLU A 33 -2.16 11.00 -17.32
C GLU A 33 -3.02 11.71 -16.25
N ARG A 34 -4.28 11.31 -16.09
CA ARG A 34 -5.28 12.04 -15.29
C ARG A 34 -5.74 11.33 -14.03
N LEU A 35 -5.70 9.99 -14.03
CA LEU A 35 -6.25 9.20 -12.93
C LEU A 35 -5.42 9.35 -11.66
N ARG A 36 -6.08 9.50 -10.52
CA ARG A 36 -5.44 9.29 -9.21
C ARG A 36 -5.21 7.80 -9.01
N LEU A 37 -4.04 7.45 -8.50
CA LEU A 37 -3.56 6.09 -8.38
C LEU A 37 -3.39 5.80 -6.88
N GLY A 38 -3.93 4.70 -6.38
CA GLY A 38 -3.83 4.47 -4.94
C GLY A 38 -3.96 3.03 -4.48
N THR A 39 -3.42 2.79 -3.30
CA THR A 39 -3.49 1.52 -2.56
C THR A 39 -4.75 1.50 -1.68
N SER A 40 -5.37 0.32 -1.54
CA SER A 40 -6.59 0.10 -0.75
C SER A 40 -6.54 -1.29 -0.12
N VAL A 41 -5.66 -1.56 0.83
CA VAL A 41 -4.63 -0.70 1.44
C VAL A 41 -3.28 -1.37 1.30
N LEU A 42 -2.17 -0.62 1.38
CA LEU A 42 -0.83 -1.20 1.48
C LEU A 42 -0.62 -1.67 2.92
N VAL A 43 -0.26 -2.94 3.12
CA VAL A 43 0.01 -3.50 4.45
C VAL A 43 1.48 -3.29 4.78
N ALA A 44 1.79 -2.15 5.42
CA ALA A 44 3.16 -1.76 5.72
C ALA A 44 3.96 -2.79 6.53
N PRO A 45 3.37 -3.49 7.54
CA PRO A 45 4.10 -4.49 8.32
C PRO A 45 4.60 -5.72 7.54
N LEU A 46 4.12 -5.98 6.32
CA LEU A 46 4.54 -7.13 5.51
C LEU A 46 5.86 -6.92 4.75
N ARG A 47 6.48 -5.75 4.87
CA ARG A 47 7.54 -5.30 3.95
C ARG A 47 8.57 -4.44 4.67
N ASP A 48 9.77 -4.31 4.07
CA ASP A 48 10.77 -3.38 4.57
C ASP A 48 10.33 -1.92 4.41
N ARG A 49 10.40 -1.17 5.51
CA ARG A 49 9.92 0.23 5.59
C ARG A 49 10.67 1.18 4.66
N PHE A 50 11.98 0.99 4.48
CA PHE A 50 12.79 1.87 3.65
C PHE A 50 12.57 1.58 2.16
N VAL A 51 12.40 0.30 1.81
CA VAL A 51 12.04 -0.12 0.46
C VAL A 51 10.68 0.45 0.07
N ILE A 52 9.65 0.30 0.90
CA ILE A 52 8.32 0.89 0.63
C ILE A 52 8.42 2.41 0.48
N ALA A 53 9.09 3.10 1.40
CA ALA A 53 9.22 4.55 1.36
C ALA A 53 9.85 5.01 0.03
N LYS A 54 10.90 4.33 -0.43
CA LYS A 54 11.53 4.61 -1.71
C LYS A 54 10.59 4.34 -2.89
N GLN A 55 9.91 3.18 -2.89
CA GLN A 55 8.97 2.81 -3.96
C GLN A 55 7.83 3.82 -4.07
N VAL A 56 7.20 4.20 -2.96
CA VAL A 56 6.11 5.17 -2.93
C VAL A 56 6.59 6.55 -3.35
N ALA A 57 7.74 7.02 -2.86
CA ALA A 57 8.29 8.31 -3.26
C ALA A 57 8.60 8.35 -4.76
N THR A 58 9.20 7.29 -5.30
CA THR A 58 9.45 7.16 -6.75
C THR A 58 8.15 7.17 -7.54
N LEU A 59 7.15 6.37 -7.13
CA LEU A 59 5.86 6.33 -7.81
C LEU A 59 5.12 7.67 -7.75
N HIS A 60 5.17 8.38 -6.61
CA HIS A 60 4.60 9.71 -6.48
C HIS A 60 5.24 10.70 -7.47
N GLN A 61 6.55 10.65 -7.66
CA GLN A 61 7.26 11.48 -8.65
C GLN A 61 6.90 11.08 -10.09
N LEU A 62 6.98 9.79 -10.43
CA LEU A 62 6.68 9.30 -11.78
C LEU A 62 5.23 9.55 -12.18
N SER A 63 4.30 9.48 -11.22
CA SER A 63 2.89 9.78 -11.43
C SER A 63 2.56 11.28 -11.41
N LYS A 64 3.55 12.18 -11.28
CA LYS A 64 3.36 13.64 -11.18
C LYS A 64 2.42 14.02 -10.03
N GLY A 65 2.60 13.38 -8.87
CA GLY A 65 1.83 13.66 -7.66
C GLY A 65 0.45 13.01 -7.60
N ARG A 66 0.09 12.14 -8.55
CA ARG A 66 -1.23 11.47 -8.58
C ARG A 66 -1.36 10.28 -7.62
N MET A 67 -0.26 9.85 -7.00
CA MET A 67 -0.24 8.74 -6.05
C MET A 67 -0.90 9.11 -4.72
N ILE A 68 -1.80 8.24 -4.26
CA ILE A 68 -2.47 8.26 -2.96
C ILE A 68 -2.06 6.99 -2.22
N LEU A 69 -1.32 7.14 -1.11
CA LEU A 69 -0.93 6.03 -0.28
C LEU A 69 -2.00 5.76 0.79
N GLY A 70 -2.82 4.74 0.57
CA GLY A 70 -3.63 4.12 1.63
C GLY A 70 -2.83 3.06 2.36
N VAL A 71 -2.76 3.13 3.69
CA VAL A 71 -2.02 2.18 4.53
C VAL A 71 -2.99 1.43 5.43
N GLY A 72 -2.72 0.14 5.65
CA GLY A 72 -3.45 -0.69 6.60
C GLY A 72 -2.52 -1.53 7.46
N VAL A 73 -3.09 -2.02 8.55
CA VAL A 73 -2.40 -2.81 9.56
C VAL A 73 -2.22 -4.28 9.12
N GLY A 74 -3.08 -4.77 8.23
CA GLY A 74 -3.14 -6.18 7.84
C GLY A 74 -3.90 -7.06 8.84
N TRP A 75 -4.51 -8.12 8.33
CA TRP A 75 -5.43 -8.98 9.10
C TRP A 75 -5.10 -10.48 8.99
N ASN A 76 -4.39 -10.90 7.95
CA ASN A 76 -4.16 -12.32 7.69
C ASN A 76 -2.83 -12.78 8.28
N ALA A 77 -2.87 -13.52 9.39
CA ALA A 77 -1.66 -14.04 10.06
C ALA A 77 -0.81 -14.95 9.16
N GLN A 78 -1.39 -15.67 8.20
CA GLN A 78 -0.64 -16.53 7.28
C GLN A 78 0.27 -15.72 6.35
N GLU A 79 -0.17 -14.53 5.92
CA GLU A 79 0.66 -13.66 5.10
C GLU A 79 1.84 -13.10 5.89
N PHE A 80 1.64 -12.82 7.17
CA PHE A 80 2.71 -12.38 8.06
C PHE A 80 3.74 -13.49 8.28
N ASP A 81 3.28 -14.71 8.56
CA ASP A 81 4.15 -15.87 8.71
C ASP A 81 4.97 -16.15 7.44
N ALA A 82 4.32 -16.06 6.27
CA ALA A 82 4.96 -16.30 4.98
C ALA A 82 6.13 -15.34 4.66
N VAL A 83 6.12 -14.14 5.24
CA VAL A 83 7.20 -13.14 5.07
C VAL A 83 8.05 -12.96 6.33
N GLY A 84 7.80 -13.74 7.38
CA GLY A 84 8.50 -13.63 8.67
C GLY A 84 8.21 -12.32 9.42
N ALA A 85 7.04 -11.70 9.21
CA ALA A 85 6.63 -10.47 9.87
C ALA A 85 5.93 -10.70 11.21
N ASP A 86 6.04 -9.73 12.12
CA ASP A 86 5.45 -9.81 13.45
C ASP A 86 3.95 -9.44 13.43
N TYR A 87 3.11 -10.47 13.37
CA TYR A 87 1.65 -10.30 13.40
C TYR A 87 1.13 -9.73 14.73
N ALA A 88 1.79 -10.01 15.85
CA ALA A 88 1.34 -9.58 17.17
C ALA A 88 1.52 -8.06 17.36
N HIS A 89 2.62 -7.51 16.85
CA HIS A 89 2.96 -6.09 16.97
C HIS A 89 2.65 -5.26 15.72
N ARG A 90 1.96 -5.83 14.71
CA ARG A 90 1.64 -5.17 13.43
C ARG A 90 0.99 -3.78 13.56
N SER A 91 0.16 -3.56 14.57
CA SER A 91 -0.46 -2.25 14.83
C SER A 91 0.58 -1.21 15.24
N ALA A 92 1.46 -1.57 16.19
CA ALA A 92 2.53 -0.68 16.65
C ALA A 92 3.53 -0.38 15.52
N ILE A 93 3.89 -1.39 14.72
CA ILE A 93 4.75 -1.22 13.54
C ILE A 93 4.12 -0.24 12.54
N THR A 94 2.81 -0.34 12.32
CA THR A 94 2.08 0.58 11.41
C THR A 94 2.06 2.01 11.96
N ASP A 95 1.81 2.17 13.26
CA ASP A 95 1.79 3.48 13.92
C ASP A 95 3.18 4.14 13.93
N GLU A 96 4.27 3.37 14.09
CA GLU A 96 5.65 3.88 13.98
C GLU A 96 5.95 4.36 12.56
N ALA A 97 5.54 3.60 11.55
CA ALA A 97 5.75 3.95 10.14
C ALA A 97 4.90 5.17 9.71
N TYR A 98 3.73 5.36 10.31
CA TYR A 98 2.79 6.43 9.98
C TYR A 98 2.15 7.02 11.24
N PRO A 99 2.87 7.91 11.96
CA PRO A 99 2.33 8.54 13.16
C PRO A 99 1.00 9.21 12.86
N ARG A 100 0.00 9.04 13.75
CA ARG A 100 -1.34 9.63 13.56
C ARG A 100 -1.31 11.13 13.23
N ALA A 101 -0.27 11.85 13.65
CA ALA A 101 -0.07 13.27 13.35
C ALA A 101 0.22 13.60 11.88
N SER A 102 0.71 12.65 11.06
CA SER A 102 0.96 12.85 9.63
C SER A 102 -0.26 12.59 8.73
N MET A 103 -1.34 12.04 9.28
CA MET A 103 -2.62 11.83 8.57
C MET A 103 -3.47 13.11 8.57
N ARG A 104 -2.98 14.20 7.98
CA ARG A 104 -3.86 15.32 7.60
C ARG A 104 -4.32 15.09 6.16
N SER A 105 -5.64 14.93 6.00
CA SER A 105 -6.28 15.01 4.68
C SER A 105 -5.86 16.34 4.02
N PRO A 106 -5.40 16.35 2.75
CA PRO A 106 -5.25 17.60 2.02
C PRO A 106 -6.64 18.23 1.96
N SER A 107 -6.85 19.31 2.73
CA SER A 107 -8.06 20.10 2.61
C SER A 107 -8.17 20.52 1.15
N ALA A 108 -9.35 20.28 0.56
CA ALA A 108 -9.71 20.83 -0.73
C ALA A 108 -9.55 22.35 -0.65
N ARG A 109 -8.41 22.86 -1.14
CA ARG A 109 -8.17 24.28 -1.33
C ARG A 109 -8.11 24.56 -2.83
N GLY A 110 -9.20 25.14 -3.31
CA GLY A 110 -9.22 26.14 -4.37
C GLY A 110 -9.35 25.64 -5.80
N GLY A 111 -10.38 26.15 -6.48
CA GLY A 111 -10.54 26.10 -7.94
C GLY A 111 -11.98 25.89 -8.34
#